data_AF-A0A950XT98-F1
#
_entry.id   AF-A0A950XT98-F1
#
_cell.length_a   1.000
_cell.length_b   1.000
_cell.length_c   1.000
_cell.angle_alpha   90.00
_cell.angle_beta   90.00
_cell.angle_gamma   90.00
#
_symmetry.space_group_name_H-M   'P 1'
#
loop_
_entity.id
_entity.type
_entity.pdbx_description
1 polymer ?
#
loop_
_entity_poly.entity_id
_entity_poly.type
_entity_poly.pdbx_seq_one_letter_code
_entity_poly.pdbx_strand_id
1 'polypeptide(L)'
;MLQHLLVERFNLAVHRETKEVSGYLLQVARNGPKLRESSAREAPRANVQARADGPSNELMITDANSFPAPRPGNPIYPPGATIEATITVNGRNRATVLNERMPQIAYFLGLHAGAPVKDQTGLNGVYDFHLEYVPRPQSPVPTAPDAPANASDPAPDLFDAVQSQLGLKLVPGKVPVEMLVIDRAERTPTPD
;
A
#
# COMPACT_ATOMS: atom_id res chain seq x y z
N MET A 1 11.37 -23.33 -10.47
CA MET A 1 12.64 -23.54 -11.20
C MET A 1 13.84 -22.82 -10.58
N LEU A 2 13.74 -21.58 -10.05
CA LEU A 2 14.87 -20.90 -9.38
C LEU A 2 15.21 -21.44 -7.98
N GLN A 3 14.21 -21.73 -7.14
CA GLN A 3 14.43 -22.24 -5.79
C GLN A 3 15.24 -23.54 -5.78
N HIS A 4 14.97 -24.42 -6.74
CA HIS A 4 15.67 -25.69 -6.89
C HIS A 4 17.15 -25.48 -7.21
N LEU A 5 17.48 -24.58 -8.14
CA LEU A 5 18.87 -24.21 -8.44
C LEU A 5 19.59 -23.61 -7.24
N LEU A 6 18.92 -22.78 -6.43
CA LEU A 6 19.54 -22.21 -5.22
C LEU A 6 19.85 -23.29 -4.17
N VAL A 7 18.98 -24.28 -4.03
CA VAL A 7 19.20 -25.42 -3.14
C VAL A 7 20.35 -26.29 -3.65
N GLU A 8 20.41 -26.61 -4.93
CA GLU A 8 21.43 -27.51 -5.49
C GLU A 8 22.81 -26.84 -5.61
N ARG A 9 22.85 -25.59 -6.08
CA ARG A 9 24.10 -24.91 -6.39
C ARG A 9 24.70 -24.21 -5.19
N PHE A 10 23.87 -23.56 -4.39
CA PHE A 10 24.32 -22.77 -3.26
C PHE A 10 24.01 -23.45 -1.93
N ASN A 11 23.57 -24.72 -1.95
CA ASN A 11 23.20 -25.46 -0.75
C ASN A 11 22.20 -24.70 0.15
N LEU A 12 21.38 -23.82 -0.44
CA LEU A 12 20.50 -22.91 0.29
C LEU A 12 19.54 -23.71 1.18
N ALA A 13 19.62 -23.49 2.50
CA ALA A 13 18.63 -23.96 3.45
C ALA A 13 17.93 -22.77 4.08
N VAL A 14 16.60 -22.82 4.07
CA VAL A 14 15.75 -21.77 4.64
C VAL A 14 14.64 -22.41 5.46
N HIS A 15 14.20 -21.71 6.50
CA HIS A 15 12.96 -22.02 7.20
C HIS A 15 12.17 -20.75 7.45
N ARG A 16 10.88 -20.92 7.74
CA ARG A 16 9.98 -19.83 8.13
C ARG A 16 9.87 -19.81 9.64
N GLU A 17 10.10 -18.67 10.25
CA GLU A 17 9.92 -18.43 11.68
C GLU A 17 8.94 -17.28 11.87
N THR A 18 8.02 -17.39 12.82
CA THR A 18 7.19 -16.26 13.24
C THR A 18 7.79 -15.64 14.49
N LYS A 19 8.09 -14.35 14.43
CA LYS A 19 8.65 -13.60 15.57
C LYS A 19 7.83 -12.36 15.88
N GLU A 20 7.65 -12.08 17.16
CA GLU A 20 7.09 -10.82 17.59
C GLU A 20 8.13 -9.71 17.50
N VAL A 21 7.82 -8.67 16.74
CA VAL A 21 8.65 -7.47 16.60
C VAL A 21 7.85 -6.23 16.99
N SER A 22 8.57 -5.15 17.32
CA SER A 22 7.94 -3.85 17.57
C SER A 22 7.29 -3.34 16.29
N GLY A 23 6.05 -2.89 16.40
CA GLY A 23 5.28 -2.35 15.30
C GLY A 23 4.04 -1.62 15.80
N TYR A 24 3.00 -1.60 14.98
CA TYR A 24 1.73 -0.96 15.31
C TYR A 24 0.55 -1.90 15.17
N LEU A 25 -0.47 -1.65 15.99
CA LEU A 25 -1.76 -2.30 15.94
C LEU A 25 -2.75 -1.30 15.36
N LEU A 26 -3.35 -1.63 14.23
CA LEU A 26 -4.36 -0.82 13.57
C LEU A 26 -5.71 -1.07 14.24
N GLN A 27 -6.29 -0.03 14.83
CA GLN A 27 -7.54 -0.10 15.57
C GLN A 27 -8.52 0.98 15.09
N VAL A 28 -9.80 0.80 15.38
CA VAL A 28 -10.80 1.86 15.14
C VAL A 28 -10.56 3.00 16.15
N ALA A 29 -10.54 4.25 15.66
CA ALA A 29 -10.41 5.42 16.51
C ALA A 29 -11.73 5.71 17.25
N ARG A 30 -11.68 6.58 18.26
CA ARG A 30 -12.88 6.92 19.06
C ARG A 30 -14.02 7.51 18.22
N ASN A 31 -13.71 8.10 17.07
CA ASN A 31 -14.66 8.73 16.17
C ASN A 31 -15.29 7.76 15.15
N GLY A 32 -14.99 6.46 15.26
CA GLY A 32 -15.47 5.43 14.33
C GLY A 32 -14.75 5.43 12.97
N PRO A 33 -14.90 4.35 12.18
CA PRO A 33 -14.27 4.25 10.87
C PRO A 33 -14.93 5.21 9.88
N LYS A 34 -14.11 5.92 9.11
CA LYS A 34 -14.53 6.81 8.00
C LYS A 34 -14.22 6.22 6.62
N LEU A 35 -13.84 4.95 6.59
CA LEU A 35 -13.65 4.19 5.36
C LEU A 35 -14.98 4.01 4.64
N ARG A 36 -14.96 4.08 3.31
CA ARG A 36 -16.12 3.74 2.49
C ARG A 36 -16.06 2.25 2.17
N GLU A 37 -17.12 1.50 2.44
CA GLU A 37 -17.19 0.12 1.98
C GLU A 37 -17.35 0.10 0.44
N SER A 38 -16.52 -0.68 -0.24
CA SER A 38 -16.53 -0.78 -1.69
C SER A 38 -17.75 -1.56 -2.16
N SER A 39 -18.47 -1.06 -3.16
CA SER A 39 -19.64 -1.73 -3.73
C SER A 39 -19.27 -2.87 -4.69
N ALA A 40 -18.11 -3.52 -4.54
CA ALA A 40 -17.58 -4.51 -5.47
C ALA A 40 -18.24 -5.89 -5.36
N ARG A 41 -19.51 -5.93 -4.94
CA ARG A 41 -20.37 -7.09 -5.16
C ARG A 41 -21.17 -6.80 -6.44
N GLU A 42 -20.73 -7.42 -7.53
CA GLU A 42 -21.40 -7.43 -8.84
C GLU A 42 -21.36 -6.10 -9.62
N ALA A 43 -20.23 -5.79 -10.27
CA ALA A 43 -20.38 -5.31 -11.64
C ALA A 43 -20.49 -6.56 -12.52
N PRO A 44 -21.52 -6.72 -13.36
CA PRO A 44 -21.56 -7.82 -14.31
C PRO A 44 -20.27 -7.77 -15.14
N ARG A 45 -19.76 -8.94 -15.55
CA ARG A 45 -18.77 -9.04 -16.62
C ARG A 45 -19.41 -8.47 -17.89
N ALA A 46 -19.52 -7.15 -17.99
CA ALA A 46 -19.70 -6.51 -19.26
C ALA A 46 -18.48 -6.93 -20.06
N ASN A 47 -18.70 -7.52 -21.23
CA ASN A 47 -17.66 -7.69 -22.22
C ASN A 47 -17.15 -6.28 -22.56
N VAL A 48 -16.17 -5.80 -21.79
CA VAL A 48 -15.45 -4.58 -22.11
C VAL A 48 -14.55 -4.97 -23.27
N GLN A 49 -15.09 -4.89 -24.47
CA GLN A 49 -14.29 -4.79 -25.67
C GLN A 49 -13.49 -3.49 -25.51
N ALA A 50 -12.32 -3.60 -24.90
CA ALA A 50 -11.41 -2.48 -24.69
C ALA A 50 -11.09 -1.90 -26.07
N ARG A 51 -11.72 -0.78 -26.42
CA ARG A 51 -11.18 0.06 -27.48
C ARG A 51 -10.00 0.78 -26.87
N ALA A 52 -8.82 0.25 -27.13
CA ALA A 52 -7.51 0.72 -26.68
C ALA A 52 -7.05 1.98 -27.45
N ASP A 53 -7.99 2.79 -27.95
CA ASP A 53 -7.72 3.78 -28.99
C ASP A 53 -7.82 5.24 -28.46
N GLY A 54 -7.97 5.43 -27.14
CA GLY A 54 -7.99 6.75 -26.50
C GLY A 54 -6.61 7.16 -25.96
N PRO A 55 -6.27 8.47 -25.92
CA PRO A 55 -4.98 8.92 -25.41
C PRO A 55 -4.85 8.64 -23.90
N SER A 56 -3.64 8.29 -23.45
CA SER A 56 -3.36 7.75 -22.10
C SER A 56 -3.83 8.63 -20.94
N ASN A 57 -4.02 9.93 -21.20
CA ASN A 57 -4.54 10.94 -20.26
C ASN A 57 -6.05 10.84 -20.02
N GLU A 58 -6.81 10.03 -20.78
CA GLU A 58 -8.25 9.78 -20.54
C GLU A 58 -8.54 8.62 -19.57
N LEU A 59 -7.50 7.85 -19.20
CA LEU A 59 -7.59 6.70 -18.28
C LEU A 59 -7.64 7.13 -16.79
N MET A 60 -7.24 8.37 -16.52
CA MET A 60 -7.28 9.02 -15.21
C MET A 60 -8.23 10.22 -15.29
N ILE A 61 -9.18 10.33 -14.36
CA ILE A 61 -9.97 11.54 -14.13
C ILE A 61 -9.34 12.34 -13.00
N THR A 62 -9.73 13.60 -12.82
CA THR A 62 -9.47 14.30 -11.58
C THR A 62 -10.59 14.04 -10.57
N ASP A 63 -10.27 13.63 -9.36
CA ASP A 63 -11.25 13.57 -8.27
C ASP A 63 -11.67 14.98 -7.80
N ALA A 64 -12.54 15.05 -6.79
CA ALA A 64 -13.08 16.30 -6.26
C ALA A 64 -12.00 17.31 -5.80
N ASN A 65 -10.76 16.85 -5.59
CA ASN A 65 -9.62 17.68 -5.20
C ASN A 65 -8.61 17.83 -6.36
N SER A 66 -9.08 17.73 -7.62
CA SER A 66 -8.29 17.96 -8.84
C SER A 66 -7.14 16.97 -9.08
N PHE A 67 -7.25 15.74 -8.56
CA PHE A 67 -6.14 14.79 -8.53
C PHE A 67 -6.37 13.54 -9.41
N PRO A 68 -5.34 13.02 -10.12
CA PRO A 68 -5.49 11.84 -10.97
C PRO A 68 -6.00 10.61 -10.19
N ALA A 69 -7.22 10.16 -10.50
CA ALA A 69 -7.86 8.97 -10.01
C ALA A 69 -8.25 8.08 -11.20
N PRO A 70 -8.22 6.75 -11.07
CA PRO A 70 -8.72 5.86 -12.12
C PRO A 70 -10.18 6.20 -12.48
N ARG A 71 -10.47 6.34 -13.78
CA ARG A 71 -11.86 6.56 -14.22
C ARG A 71 -12.73 5.33 -13.90
N PRO A 72 -13.96 5.50 -13.38
CA PRO A 72 -14.93 4.41 -13.33
C PRO A 72 -15.14 3.80 -14.72
N GLY A 73 -14.96 2.47 -14.84
CA GLY A 73 -15.05 1.77 -16.13
C GLY A 73 -13.78 1.78 -16.99
N ASN A 74 -12.63 2.19 -16.43
CA ASN A 74 -11.34 2.04 -17.09
C ASN A 74 -11.07 0.54 -17.40
N PRO A 75 -10.87 0.16 -18.68
CA PRO A 75 -10.69 -1.24 -19.08
C PRO A 75 -9.43 -1.90 -18.52
N ILE A 76 -8.45 -1.11 -18.04
CA ILE A 76 -7.24 -1.61 -17.36
C ILE A 76 -7.58 -2.17 -15.97
N TYR A 77 -8.63 -1.66 -15.31
CA TYR A 77 -9.02 -2.08 -13.97
C TYR A 77 -10.30 -2.92 -14.06
N PRO A 78 -10.19 -4.26 -14.17
CA PRO A 78 -11.37 -5.11 -14.21
C PRO A 78 -12.22 -4.91 -12.95
N PRO A 79 -13.55 -5.14 -13.01
CA PRO A 79 -14.39 -5.07 -11.82
C PRO A 79 -13.84 -5.91 -10.67
N GLY A 80 -13.71 -5.29 -9.49
CA GLY A 80 -13.12 -5.93 -8.32
C GLY A 80 -11.59 -6.00 -8.32
N ALA A 81 -10.90 -5.33 -9.25
CA ALA A 81 -9.46 -5.10 -9.14
C ALA A 81 -9.17 -4.28 -7.88
N THR A 82 -8.15 -4.70 -7.12
CA THR A 82 -7.57 -3.86 -6.08
C THR A 82 -6.68 -2.81 -6.73
N ILE A 83 -6.73 -1.58 -6.21
CA ILE A 83 -5.84 -0.51 -6.64
C ILE A 83 -5.23 0.09 -5.39
N GLU A 84 -3.91 0.09 -5.33
CA GLU A 84 -3.14 0.80 -4.32
C GLU A 84 -2.10 1.65 -5.06
N ALA A 85 -2.27 2.97 -5.01
CA ALA A 85 -1.37 3.90 -5.67
C ALA A 85 -1.10 5.07 -4.74
N THR A 86 0.18 5.39 -4.53
CA THR A 86 0.60 6.61 -3.84
C THR A 86 1.40 7.44 -4.82
N ILE A 87 0.98 8.69 -5.04
CA ILE A 87 1.78 9.66 -5.78
C ILE A 87 2.12 10.84 -4.87
N THR A 88 3.31 11.37 -5.08
CA THR A 88 3.80 12.53 -4.34
C THR A 88 3.60 13.78 -5.17
N VAL A 89 2.82 14.73 -4.65
CA VAL A 89 2.56 16.02 -5.30
C VAL A 89 2.85 17.13 -4.29
N ASN A 90 3.66 18.11 -4.68
CA ASN A 90 4.06 19.24 -3.82
C ASN A 90 4.56 18.81 -2.42
N GLY A 91 5.37 17.74 -2.36
CA GLY A 91 5.95 17.26 -1.09
C GLY A 91 4.96 16.53 -0.16
N ARG A 92 3.76 16.17 -0.64
CA ARG A 92 2.78 15.38 0.12
C ARG A 92 2.50 14.07 -0.60
N ASN A 93 2.38 12.98 0.16
CA ASN A 93 1.88 11.72 -0.36
C ASN A 93 0.37 11.75 -0.37
N ARG A 94 -0.19 11.33 -1.50
CA ARG A 94 -1.61 11.07 -1.62
C ARG A 94 -1.81 9.66 -2.14
N ALA A 95 -2.41 8.83 -1.30
CA ALA A 95 -2.73 7.45 -1.59
C ALA A 95 -4.19 7.30 -2.00
N THR A 96 -4.42 6.46 -3.00
CA THR A 96 -5.73 5.97 -3.43
C THR A 96 -5.72 4.47 -3.26
N VAL A 97 -6.62 3.98 -2.41
CA VAL A 97 -6.82 2.56 -2.15
C VAL A 97 -8.26 2.22 -2.50
N LEU A 98 -8.46 1.23 -3.39
CA LEU A 98 -9.77 0.81 -3.85
C LEU A 98 -9.91 -0.71 -3.74
N ASN A 99 -11.09 -1.14 -3.29
CA ASN A 99 -11.52 -2.53 -3.16
C ASN A 99 -10.60 -3.39 -2.27
N GLU A 100 -10.02 -2.82 -1.22
CA GLU A 100 -8.96 -3.48 -0.46
C GLU A 100 -9.42 -4.00 0.90
N ARG A 101 -8.83 -5.10 1.37
CA ARG A 101 -9.14 -5.69 2.68
C ARG A 101 -8.25 -5.12 3.78
N MET A 102 -8.74 -5.09 5.01
CA MET A 102 -7.99 -4.56 6.16
C MET A 102 -6.58 -5.12 6.37
N PRO A 103 -6.28 -6.42 6.13
CA PRO A 103 -4.91 -6.91 6.23
C PRO A 103 -3.95 -6.27 5.22
N GLN A 104 -4.41 -6.00 4.00
CA GLN A 104 -3.62 -5.30 2.99
C GLN A 104 -3.52 -3.81 3.29
N ILE A 105 -4.59 -3.18 3.79
CA ILE A 105 -4.55 -1.80 4.29
C ILE A 105 -3.52 -1.66 5.42
N ALA A 106 -3.46 -2.62 6.34
CA ALA A 106 -2.44 -2.66 7.38
C ALA A 106 -1.03 -2.78 6.78
N TYR A 107 -0.83 -3.68 5.82
CA TYR A 107 0.45 -3.80 5.11
C TYR A 107 0.88 -2.49 4.44
N PHE A 108 -0.02 -1.86 3.67
CA PHE A 108 0.18 -0.56 3.04
C PHE A 108 0.58 0.51 4.06
N LEU A 109 -0.16 0.64 5.17
CA LEU A 109 0.17 1.58 6.23
C LEU A 109 1.51 1.27 6.87
N GLY A 110 1.88 -0.01 6.98
CA GLY A 110 3.17 -0.44 7.51
C GLY A 110 4.36 -0.09 6.63
N LEU A 111 4.20 -0.09 5.31
CA LEU A 111 5.23 0.41 4.38
C LEU A 111 5.50 1.89 4.59
N HIS A 112 4.46 2.68 4.83
CA HIS A 112 4.56 4.14 5.01
C HIS A 112 4.95 4.54 6.45
N ALA A 113 4.47 3.79 7.44
CA ALA A 113 4.86 3.87 8.85
C ALA A 113 6.22 3.20 9.11
N GLY A 114 6.78 2.51 8.11
CA GLY A 114 8.06 1.80 8.10
C GLY A 114 8.31 0.93 9.33
N ALA A 115 7.23 0.34 9.82
CA ALA A 115 7.21 -0.69 10.82
C ALA A 115 6.00 -1.59 10.53
N PRO A 116 6.05 -2.88 10.88
CA PRO A 116 4.93 -3.79 10.67
C PRO A 116 3.65 -3.31 11.35
N VAL A 117 2.52 -3.46 10.67
CA VAL A 117 1.21 -3.12 11.20
C VAL A 117 0.33 -4.36 11.19
N LYS A 118 -0.32 -4.65 12.32
CA LYS A 118 -1.33 -5.72 12.44
C LYS A 118 -2.72 -5.13 12.45
N ASP A 119 -3.62 -5.67 11.62
CA ASP A 119 -5.03 -5.36 11.72
C ASP A 119 -5.64 -5.89 13.05
N GLN A 120 -6.27 -4.98 13.79
CA GLN A 120 -7.09 -5.25 14.98
C GLN A 120 -8.38 -4.43 14.95
N THR A 121 -8.85 -4.06 13.77
CA THR A 121 -10.06 -3.23 13.61
C THR A 121 -11.34 -4.05 13.75
N GLY A 122 -11.28 -5.35 13.41
CA GLY A 122 -12.47 -6.22 13.31
C GLY A 122 -13.34 -5.94 12.09
N LEU A 123 -12.87 -5.10 11.16
CA LEU A 123 -13.56 -4.73 9.94
C LEU A 123 -13.28 -5.76 8.83
N ASN A 124 -14.32 -6.50 8.40
CA ASN A 124 -14.18 -7.62 7.46
C ASN A 124 -14.59 -7.27 6.02
N GLY A 125 -14.96 -6.01 5.76
CA GLY A 125 -15.35 -5.55 4.43
C GLY A 125 -14.17 -5.33 3.49
N VAL A 126 -14.49 -4.85 2.30
CA VAL A 126 -13.54 -4.24 1.36
C VAL A 126 -13.77 -2.74 1.38
N TYR A 127 -12.69 -1.96 1.32
CA TYR A 127 -12.75 -0.54 1.57
C TYR A 127 -12.06 0.26 0.48
N ASP A 128 -12.69 1.40 0.18
CA ASP A 128 -12.17 2.48 -0.64
C ASP A 128 -11.80 3.65 0.27
N PHE A 129 -10.62 4.22 0.07
CA PHE A 129 -10.25 5.48 0.70
C PHE A 129 -9.18 6.24 -0.07
N HIS A 130 -9.13 7.54 0.23
CA HIS A 130 -8.00 8.39 -0.09
C HIS A 130 -7.32 8.81 1.22
N LEU A 131 -6.00 8.91 1.20
CA LEU A 131 -5.22 9.33 2.36
C LEU A 131 -4.15 10.33 1.93
N GLU A 132 -4.17 11.51 2.54
CA GLU A 132 -3.16 12.55 2.34
C GLU A 132 -2.28 12.69 3.60
N TYR A 133 -0.96 12.62 3.44
CA TYR A 133 -0.02 12.72 4.55
C TYR A 133 1.35 13.19 4.08
N VAL A 134 2.18 13.68 5.00
CA VAL A 134 3.58 14.01 4.69
C VAL A 134 4.36 12.71 4.46
N PRO A 135 5.08 12.55 3.33
CA PRO A 135 5.94 11.40 3.14
C PRO A 135 6.99 11.39 4.24
N ARG A 136 7.29 10.20 4.77
CA ARG A 136 8.52 10.04 5.53
C ARG A 136 9.69 10.53 4.67
N PRO A 137 10.66 11.28 5.23
CA PRO A 137 11.90 11.55 4.53
C PRO A 137 12.55 10.21 4.16
N GLN A 138 12.47 9.84 2.88
CA GLN A 138 13.31 8.79 2.33
C GLN A 138 14.75 9.28 2.45
N SER A 139 15.70 8.41 2.84
CA SER A 139 17.12 8.72 2.62
C SER A 139 17.29 9.23 1.18
N PRO A 140 18.08 10.31 0.96
CA PRO A 140 17.91 11.15 -0.20
C PRO A 140 18.16 10.33 -1.48
N VAL A 141 17.09 10.14 -2.26
CA VAL A 141 17.27 10.06 -3.71
C VAL A 141 17.77 11.45 -4.11
N PRO A 142 18.91 11.60 -4.80
CA PRO A 142 19.41 12.91 -5.17
C PRO A 142 18.45 13.53 -6.18
N THR A 143 17.49 14.32 -5.68
CA THR A 143 16.69 15.24 -6.49
C THR A 143 17.53 16.46 -6.78
N ALA A 144 17.41 16.97 -8.01
CA ALA A 144 18.15 18.13 -8.49
C ALA A 144 18.03 19.33 -7.53
N PRO A 145 19.07 20.18 -7.39
CA PRO A 145 19.18 21.15 -6.28
C PRO A 145 18.14 22.28 -6.21
N ASP A 146 17.23 22.42 -7.18
CA ASP A 146 16.43 23.64 -7.35
C ASP A 146 14.94 23.39 -7.64
N ALA A 147 14.29 22.52 -6.86
CA ALA A 147 12.83 22.47 -6.85
C ALA A 147 12.28 23.45 -5.80
N PRO A 148 11.48 24.48 -6.18
CA PRO A 148 10.93 25.42 -5.21
C PRO A 148 10.00 24.70 -4.23
N ALA A 149 10.25 24.90 -2.94
CA ALA A 149 9.39 24.43 -1.87
C ALA A 149 8.07 25.22 -1.90
N ASN A 150 7.04 24.65 -2.53
CA ASN A 150 5.69 25.21 -2.45
C ASN A 150 5.15 24.97 -1.03
N ALA A 151 5.19 26.03 -0.23
CA ALA A 151 4.51 26.09 1.05
C ALA A 151 2.99 26.07 0.82
N SER A 152 2.37 24.94 1.09
CA SER A 152 0.93 24.81 1.34
C SER A 152 0.80 24.03 2.64
N ASP A 153 -0.08 24.48 3.55
CA ASP A 153 -0.34 24.02 4.93
C ASP A 153 0.33 22.70 5.37
N PRO A 154 0.94 22.59 6.55
CA PRO A 154 1.54 21.33 6.97
C PRO A 154 0.48 20.21 6.93
N ALA A 155 0.66 19.24 6.02
CA ALA A 155 -0.17 18.05 6.00
C ALA A 155 0.06 17.26 7.30
N PRO A 156 -0.94 16.52 7.78
CA PRO A 156 -0.76 15.68 8.96
C PRO A 156 0.34 14.63 8.72
N ASP A 157 1.08 14.29 9.78
CA ASP A 157 1.89 13.08 9.76
C ASP A 157 0.97 11.87 9.54
N LEU A 158 1.51 10.76 9.05
CA LEU A 158 0.74 9.56 8.71
C LEU A 158 -0.21 9.13 9.83
N PHE A 159 0.22 9.20 11.09
CA PHE A 159 -0.59 8.84 12.25
C PHE A 159 -1.82 9.74 12.40
N ASP A 160 -1.63 11.04 12.30
CA ASP A 160 -2.71 12.03 12.37
C ASP A 160 -3.64 11.91 11.16
N ALA A 161 -3.09 11.59 9.98
CA ALA A 161 -3.86 11.39 8.76
C ALA A 161 -4.79 10.17 8.88
N VAL A 162 -4.25 9.03 9.31
CA VAL A 162 -5.01 7.79 9.55
C VAL A 162 -6.13 8.04 10.57
N GLN A 163 -5.87 8.83 11.61
CA GLN A 163 -6.87 9.17 12.62
C GLN A 163 -7.94 10.14 12.15
N SER A 164 -7.54 11.25 11.52
CA SER A 164 -8.46 12.31 11.12
C SER A 164 -9.28 11.94 9.88
N GLN A 165 -8.66 11.30 8.89
CA GLN A 165 -9.26 11.01 7.58
C GLN A 165 -9.93 9.64 7.54
N LEU A 166 -9.30 8.60 8.10
CA LEU A 166 -9.85 7.22 8.04
C LEU A 166 -10.61 6.82 9.30
N GLY A 167 -10.49 7.58 10.39
CA GLY A 167 -11.10 7.22 11.66
C GLY A 167 -10.50 5.93 12.26
N LEU A 168 -9.27 5.60 11.89
CA LEU A 168 -8.49 4.49 12.42
C LEU A 168 -7.31 5.04 13.23
N LYS A 169 -6.57 4.20 13.94
CA LYS A 169 -5.38 4.64 14.68
C LYS A 169 -4.32 3.55 14.67
N LEU A 170 -3.06 3.98 14.61
CA LEU A 170 -1.90 3.12 14.79
C LEU A 170 -1.46 3.21 16.24
N VAL A 171 -1.54 2.11 16.99
CA VAL A 171 -1.15 2.04 18.40
C VAL A 171 0.13 1.22 18.53
N PRO A 172 1.19 1.71 19.20
CA PRO A 172 2.41 0.92 19.41
C PRO A 172 2.10 -0.44 20.05
N GLY A 173 2.72 -1.50 19.55
CA GLY A 173 2.51 -2.85 20.05
C GLY A 173 3.48 -3.87 19.48
N LYS A 174 3.25 -5.14 19.82
CA LYS A 174 3.97 -6.28 19.24
C LYS A 174 3.18 -6.88 18.09
N VAL A 175 3.84 -7.08 16.96
CA VAL A 175 3.26 -7.63 15.75
C VAL A 175 3.98 -8.93 15.39
N PRO A 176 3.28 -10.05 15.19
CA PRO A 176 3.89 -11.27 14.66
C PRO A 176 4.20 -11.05 13.17
N VAL A 177 5.47 -11.24 12.81
CA VAL A 177 5.91 -11.19 11.42
C VAL A 177 6.49 -12.55 11.04
N GLU A 178 6.08 -13.04 9.88
CA GLU A 178 6.68 -14.21 9.26
C GLU A 178 8.00 -13.81 8.60
N MET A 179 9.09 -14.42 9.04
CA MET A 179 10.43 -14.18 8.51
C MET A 179 10.91 -15.44 7.79
N LEU A 180 11.51 -15.25 6.61
CA LEU A 180 12.26 -16.30 5.94
C LEU A 180 13.71 -16.23 6.43
N VAL A 181 14.11 -17.19 7.25
CA VAL A 181 15.46 -17.28 7.79
C VAL A 181 16.31 -18.10 6.83
N ILE A 182 17.50 -17.59 6.50
CA ILE A 182 18.51 -18.32 5.75
C ILE A 182 19.41 -19.02 6.76
N ASP A 183 19.26 -20.34 6.88
CA ASP A 183 20.09 -21.16 7.76
C ASP A 183 21.50 -21.31 7.22
N ARG A 184 21.60 -21.53 5.90
CA ARG A 184 22.86 -21.64 5.20
C ARG A 184 22.69 -21.24 3.75
N ALA A 185 23.74 -20.63 3.20
CA ALA A 185 23.92 -20.45 1.78
C ALA A 185 25.44 -20.43 1.51
N GLU A 186 25.89 -21.25 0.58
CA GLU A 186 27.26 -21.19 0.10
C GLU A 186 27.44 -19.94 -0.75
N ARG A 187 28.62 -19.32 -0.67
CA ARG A 187 28.94 -18.12 -1.45
C ARG A 187 29.24 -18.46 -2.92
N THR A 188 29.81 -19.63 -3.15
CA THR A 188 30.25 -20.10 -4.46
C THR A 188 29.34 -21.26 -4.88
N PRO A 189 28.80 -21.26 -6.10
CA PRO A 189 27.98 -22.38 -6.55
C PRO A 189 28.82 -23.64 -6.75
N THR A 190 28.22 -24.81 -6.55
CA THR A 190 28.84 -26.09 -6.89
C THR A 190 29.12 -26.16 -8.42
N PRO A 191 30.32 -26.63 -8.82
CA PRO A 191 30.69 -26.80 -10.23
C PRO A 191 29.72 -27.74 -10.98
N ASP A 192 29.69 -27.62 -12.31
CA ASP A 192 28.94 -28.52 -13.20
C ASP A 192 29.47 -29.97 -13.18
#